data_AF-A0A075V4I5-F1
#
_entry.id   AF-A0A075V4I5-F1
#
_cell.length_a   1.000
_cell.length_b   1.000
_cell.length_c   1.000
_cell.angle_alpha   90.00
_cell.angle_beta   90.00
_cell.angle_gamma   90.00
#
_symmetry.space_group_name_H-M   'P 1'
#
loop_
_entity.id
_entity.type
_entity.pdbx_description
1 polymer ?
#
loop_
_entity_poly.entity_id
_entity_poly.type
_entity_poly.pdbx_seq_one_letter_code
_entity_poly.pdbx_strand_id
1 'polypeptide(L)'
;MSPWLLGIAAPLGVVLVIGAAALITRLTERRRSHQRATVCDMRTFHVAERQVAWQVARHDWEMAHLNAEVICTWLTSERHYGSARRQRKIKQALEVWNARRVEYRPEEHPASQRDA
;
A
#
# COMPACT_ATOMS: atom_id res chain seq x y z
N MET A 1 19.13 6.97 -49.32
CA MET A 1 18.65 6.93 -47.93
C MET A 1 19.75 6.30 -47.09
N SER A 2 20.41 7.06 -46.22
CA SER A 2 21.66 6.67 -45.56
C SER A 2 21.41 5.73 -44.35
N PRO A 3 22.01 4.53 -44.31
CA PRO A 3 21.76 3.51 -43.28
C PRO A 3 22.22 3.89 -41.86
N TRP A 4 22.97 4.99 -41.73
CA TRP A 4 23.46 5.51 -40.45
C TRP A 4 22.40 6.20 -39.59
N LEU A 5 21.31 6.70 -40.17
CA LEU A 5 20.23 7.35 -39.41
C LEU A 5 19.34 6.34 -38.66
N LEU A 6 19.29 5.08 -39.12
CA LEU A 6 18.54 4.00 -38.46
C LEU A 6 19.25 3.45 -37.21
N GLY A 7 20.58 3.59 -37.13
CA GLY A 7 21.37 3.09 -35.99
C GLY A 7 21.22 3.92 -34.70
N ILE A 8 20.89 5.21 -34.81
CA ILE A 8 20.78 6.13 -33.67
C ILE A 8 19.32 6.31 -33.21
N ALA A 9 18.36 6.17 -34.14
CA ALA A 9 16.93 6.27 -33.80
C ALA A 9 16.44 5.10 -32.94
N ALA A 10 17.01 3.90 -33.13
CA ALA A 10 16.62 2.70 -32.38
C ALA A 10 16.89 2.79 -30.86
N PRO A 11 18.09 3.18 -30.38
CA PRO A 11 18.34 3.28 -28.93
C PRO A 11 17.54 4.39 -28.26
N LEU A 12 17.30 5.52 -28.95
CA LEU A 12 16.48 6.62 -28.40
C LEU A 12 15.02 6.21 -28.21
N GLY A 13 14.46 5.44 -29.14
CA GLY A 13 13.10 4.89 -28.99
C GLY A 13 12.96 3.97 -27.78
N VAL A 14 13.94 3.10 -27.53
CA VAL A 14 13.91 2.17 -26.39
C VAL A 14 14.00 2.91 -25.05
N VAL A 15 14.90 3.90 -24.94
CA VAL A 15 15.02 4.72 -23.71
C VAL A 15 13.72 5.48 -23.42
N LEU A 16 13.05 5.99 -24.46
CA LEU A 16 11.81 6.75 -24.31
C LEU A 16 10.64 5.85 -23.88
N VAL A 17 10.55 4.63 -24.41
CA VAL A 17 9.53 3.64 -24.00
C VAL A 17 9.75 3.18 -22.56
N ILE A 18 11.00 2.86 -22.17
CA ILE A 18 11.33 2.47 -20.80
C ILE A 18 11.07 3.63 -19.83
N GLY A 19 11.48 4.85 -20.21
CA GLY A 19 11.22 6.06 -19.43
C GLY A 19 9.73 6.34 -19.25
N ALA A 20 8.94 6.19 -20.31
CA ALA A 20 7.48 6.35 -20.25
C ALA A 20 6.82 5.27 -19.38
N ALA A 21 7.24 4.01 -19.48
CA ALA A 21 6.74 2.93 -18.63
C ALA A 21 7.08 3.16 -17.14
N ALA A 22 8.31 3.62 -16.85
CA ALA A 22 8.74 4.01 -15.52
C ALA A 22 7.97 5.23 -14.98
N LEU A 23 7.64 6.19 -15.84
CA LEU A 23 6.85 7.37 -15.47
C LEU A 23 5.39 6.99 -15.17
N ILE A 24 4.77 6.17 -16.03
CA ILE A 24 3.38 5.70 -15.85
C ILE A 24 3.26 4.88 -14.56
N THR A 25 4.22 3.99 -14.30
CA THR A 25 4.28 3.22 -13.04
C THR A 25 4.43 4.15 -11.85
N ARG A 26 5.36 5.12 -11.89
CA ARG A 26 5.49 6.13 -10.82
C ARG A 26 4.23 6.98 -10.60
N LEU A 27 3.51 7.35 -11.66
CA LEU A 27 2.28 8.15 -11.58
C LEU A 27 1.10 7.34 -11.03
N THR A 28 0.95 6.09 -11.46
CA THR A 28 -0.07 5.19 -10.88
C THR A 28 0.25 4.86 -9.42
N GLU A 29 1.52 4.74 -9.08
CA GLU A 29 1.99 4.46 -7.74
C GLU A 29 1.80 5.66 -6.79
N ARG A 30 2.03 6.90 -7.27
CA ARG A 30 1.64 8.14 -6.54
C ARG A 30 0.14 8.28 -6.33
N ARG A 31 -0.69 7.84 -7.29
CA ARG A 31 -2.15 7.83 -7.07
C ARG A 31 -2.57 6.79 -6.03
N ARG A 32 -1.92 5.62 -6.01
CA ARG A 32 -2.19 4.58 -4.99
C ARG A 32 -1.72 4.97 -3.60
N SER A 33 -0.65 5.75 -3.47
CA SER A 33 -0.16 6.16 -2.15
C SER A 33 -1.15 7.04 -1.39
N HIS A 34 -1.94 7.87 -2.09
CA HIS A 34 -2.94 8.74 -1.47
C HIS A 34 -4.33 8.12 -1.31
N GLN A 35 -4.59 6.95 -1.90
CA GLN A 35 -5.92 6.35 -1.84
C GLN A 35 -6.06 5.56 -0.53
N ARG A 36 -6.90 6.05 0.39
CA ARG A 36 -7.24 5.31 1.61
C ARG A 36 -7.83 3.95 1.25
N ALA A 37 -7.40 2.91 1.97
CA ALA A 37 -7.94 1.58 1.80
C ALA A 37 -9.42 1.56 2.18
N THR A 38 -10.20 0.74 1.48
CA THR A 38 -11.59 0.43 1.82
C THR A 38 -11.67 -1.06 2.15
N VAL A 39 -12.30 -1.38 3.28
CA VAL A 39 -12.49 -2.77 3.71
C VAL A 39 -13.98 -3.00 3.92
N CYS A 40 -14.56 -3.83 3.06
CA CYS A 40 -15.98 -4.19 3.09
C CYS A 40 -16.18 -5.69 3.28
N ASP A 41 -15.18 -6.50 2.93
CA ASP A 41 -15.21 -7.95 2.97
C ASP A 41 -13.80 -8.54 3.20
N MET A 42 -13.70 -9.87 3.27
CA MET A 42 -12.43 -10.55 3.48
C MET A 42 -11.43 -10.37 2.33
N ARG A 43 -11.92 -10.14 1.10
CA ARG A 43 -11.05 -9.95 -0.07
C ARG A 43 -10.37 -8.59 -0.01
N THR A 44 -11.16 -7.55 0.24
CA THR A 44 -10.71 -6.17 0.40
C THR A 44 -9.86 -6.00 1.67
N PHE A 45 -10.14 -6.77 2.73
CA PHE A 45 -9.26 -6.88 3.89
C PHE A 45 -7.83 -7.27 3.48
N HIS A 46 -7.63 -8.36 2.74
CA HIS A 46 -6.29 -8.76 2.29
C HIS A 46 -5.63 -7.77 1.32
N VAL A 47 -6.42 -6.99 0.58
CA VAL A 47 -5.89 -5.89 -0.23
C VAL A 47 -5.36 -4.78 0.69
N ALA A 48 -6.12 -4.39 1.71
CA ALA A 48 -5.69 -3.41 2.70
C ALA A 48 -4.44 -3.86 3.47
N GLU A 49 -4.34 -5.15 3.85
CA GLU A 49 -3.13 -5.68 4.52
C GLU A 49 -1.87 -5.49 3.65
N ARG A 50 -1.98 -5.80 2.34
CA ARG A 50 -0.88 -5.59 1.39
C ARG A 50 -0.55 -4.11 1.21
N GLN A 51 -1.56 -3.25 1.23
CA GLN A 51 -1.37 -1.81 1.10
C GLN A 51 -0.65 -1.22 2.31
N VAL A 52 -0.98 -1.66 3.53
CA VAL A 52 -0.25 -1.29 4.75
C VAL A 52 1.20 -1.76 4.65
N ALA A 53 1.44 -3.02 4.28
CA ALA A 53 2.81 -3.54 4.14
C ALA A 53 3.64 -2.73 3.14
N TRP A 54 3.02 -2.33 2.03
CA TRP A 54 3.66 -1.48 1.03
C TRP A 54 3.96 -0.06 1.55
N GLN A 55 3.08 0.52 2.37
CA GLN A 55 3.29 1.84 2.99
C GLN A 55 4.39 1.81 4.06
N VAL A 56 4.42 0.76 4.89
CA VAL A 56 5.49 0.52 5.86
C VAL A 56 6.84 0.40 5.16
N ALA A 57 6.91 -0.36 4.06
CA ALA A 57 8.13 -0.49 3.25
C ALA A 57 8.61 0.83 2.63
N ARG A 58 7.74 1.84 2.55
CA ARG A 58 8.05 3.18 2.02
C ARG A 58 8.15 4.25 3.11
N HIS A 59 8.13 3.85 4.38
CA HIS A 59 8.13 4.76 5.53
C HIS A 59 6.98 5.80 5.48
N ASP A 60 5.87 5.46 4.81
CA ASP A 60 4.65 6.26 4.82
C ASP A 60 3.78 5.86 6.02
N TRP A 61 4.29 6.20 7.21
CA TRP A 61 3.72 5.81 8.50
C TRP A 61 2.32 6.38 8.72
N GLU A 62 2.05 7.57 8.20
CA GLU A 62 0.72 8.20 8.27
C GLU A 62 -0.33 7.37 7.53
N MET A 63 -0.06 7.00 6.28
CA MET A 63 -1.00 6.18 5.52
C MET A 63 -1.07 4.74 6.05
N ALA A 64 0.04 4.18 6.54
CA ALA A 64 0.05 2.87 7.18
C ALA A 64 -0.84 2.84 8.43
N HIS A 65 -0.76 3.88 9.27
CA HIS A 65 -1.62 4.03 10.45
C HIS A 65 -3.10 4.15 10.07
N LEU A 66 -3.44 5.03 9.13
CA LEU A 66 -4.82 5.22 8.67
C LEU A 66 -5.42 3.93 8.10
N ASN A 67 -4.66 3.21 7.27
CA ASN A 67 -5.13 1.94 6.71
C ASN A 67 -5.24 0.83 7.76
N ALA A 68 -4.35 0.80 8.76
CA ALA A 68 -4.46 -0.10 9.91
C ALA A 68 -5.71 0.22 10.75
N GLU A 69 -6.08 1.50 10.89
CA GLU A 69 -7.30 1.93 11.60
C GLU A 69 -8.58 1.48 10.87
N VAL A 70 -8.62 1.60 9.54
CA VAL A 70 -9.73 1.07 8.72
C VAL A 70 -9.87 -0.45 8.92
N ILE A 71 -8.76 -1.20 8.91
CA ILE A 71 -8.77 -2.64 9.18
C ILE A 71 -9.32 -2.95 10.57
N CYS A 72 -8.86 -2.25 11.61
CA CYS A 72 -9.35 -2.42 12.98
C CYS A 72 -10.86 -2.14 13.09
N THR A 73 -11.34 -1.11 12.40
CA THR A 73 -12.75 -0.72 12.40
C THR A 73 -13.62 -1.82 11.81
N TRP A 74 -13.24 -2.35 10.64
CA TRP A 74 -13.96 -3.45 10.00
C TRP A 74 -13.92 -4.75 10.82
N LEU A 75 -12.76 -5.12 11.37
CA LEU A 75 -12.66 -6.29 12.25
C LEU A 75 -13.52 -6.14 13.52
N THR A 76 -13.63 -4.93 14.05
CA THR A 76 -14.49 -4.64 15.21
C THR A 76 -15.97 -4.79 14.87
N SER A 77 -16.41 -4.38 13.67
CA SER A 77 -17.78 -4.62 13.23
C SER A 77 -18.06 -6.10 12.95
N GLU A 78 -17.09 -6.82 12.39
CA GLU A 78 -17.24 -8.24 12.03
C GLU A 78 -17.18 -9.21 13.21
N ARG A 79 -16.61 -8.82 14.36
CA ARG A 79 -16.36 -9.73 15.50
C ARG A 79 -17.61 -10.41 16.06
N HIS A 80 -18.79 -9.84 15.81
CA HIS A 80 -20.07 -10.33 16.33
C HIS A 80 -20.80 -11.26 15.35
N TYR A 81 -20.32 -11.39 14.11
CA TYR A 81 -21.00 -12.15 13.06
C TYR A 81 -20.36 -13.52 12.80
N GLY A 82 -21.19 -14.50 12.47
CA GLY A 82 -20.77 -15.86 12.07
C GLY A 82 -20.52 -16.83 13.22
N SER A 83 -19.86 -17.94 12.92
CA SER A 83 -19.62 -19.03 13.88
C SER A 83 -18.58 -18.66 14.94
N ALA A 84 -18.63 -19.32 16.10
CA ALA A 84 -17.68 -19.10 17.21
C ALA A 84 -16.20 -19.24 16.77
N ARG A 85 -15.91 -20.16 15.84
CA ARG A 85 -14.57 -20.32 15.26
C ARG A 85 -14.13 -19.09 14.47
N ARG A 86 -15.03 -18.51 13.67
CA ARG A 86 -14.77 -17.29 12.90
C ARG A 86 -14.56 -16.10 13.84
N GLN A 87 -15.41 -15.93 14.84
CA GLN A 87 -15.30 -14.86 15.84
C GLN A 87 -13.96 -14.90 16.57
N ARG A 88 -13.46 -16.08 16.97
CA ARG A 88 -12.13 -16.23 17.57
C ARG A 88 -11.00 -15.77 16.64
N LYS A 89 -11.06 -16.15 15.36
CA LYS A 89 -10.07 -15.69 14.36
C LYS A 89 -10.09 -14.17 14.19
N ILE A 90 -11.27 -13.57 14.11
CA ILE A 90 -11.42 -12.11 13.99
C ILE A 90 -10.89 -11.41 15.24
N LYS A 91 -11.19 -11.93 16.44
CA LYS A 91 -10.68 -11.37 17.69
C LYS A 91 -9.15 -11.38 17.72
N GLN A 92 -8.53 -12.50 17.35
CA GLN A 92 -7.07 -12.61 17.28
C GLN A 92 -6.49 -11.63 16.24
N ALA A 93 -7.10 -11.53 15.06
CA ALA A 93 -6.68 -10.57 14.04
C ALA A 93 -6.79 -9.12 14.54
N LEU A 94 -7.85 -8.79 15.28
CA LEU A 94 -8.07 -7.47 15.84
C LEU A 94 -7.01 -7.11 16.90
N GLU A 95 -6.58 -8.06 17.74
CA GLU A 95 -5.50 -7.86 18.70
C GLU A 95 -4.17 -7.53 17.99
N VAL A 96 -3.82 -8.31 16.95
CA VAL A 96 -2.61 -8.06 16.14
C VAL A 96 -2.67 -6.71 15.45
N TRP A 97 -3.81 -6.38 14.82
CA TRP A 97 -3.95 -5.12 14.09
C TRP A 97 -4.02 -3.90 15.01
N ASN A 98 -4.52 -4.03 16.24
CA ASN A 98 -4.44 -2.96 17.23
C ASN A 98 -2.99 -2.68 17.64
N ALA A 99 -2.17 -3.71 17.84
CA ALA A 99 -0.76 -3.53 18.16
C ALA A 99 -0.01 -2.85 17.00
N ARG A 100 -0.23 -3.32 15.77
CA ARG A 100 0.34 -2.70 14.55
C ARG A 100 -0.10 -1.25 14.36
N ARG A 101 -1.35 -0.92 14.65
CA ARG A 101 -1.85 0.46 14.55
C ARG A 101 -1.07 1.39 15.49
N VAL A 102 -0.75 0.93 16.71
CA VAL A 102 0.06 1.72 17.65
C VAL A 102 1.48 1.87 17.11
N GLU A 103 2.10 0.77 16.66
CA GLU A 103 3.45 0.77 16.06
C GLU A 103 3.59 1.74 14.88
N TYR A 104 2.55 1.91 14.06
CA TYR A 104 2.59 2.81 12.91
C TYR A 104 2.22 4.26 13.24
N ARG A 105 1.99 4.61 14.51
CA ARG A 105 1.57 5.97 14.89
C ARG A 105 2.62 7.00 14.39
N PRO A 106 2.20 8.06 13.69
CA PRO A 106 3.15 9.03 13.10
C PRO A 106 4.07 9.70 14.11
N GLU A 107 3.60 9.87 15.35
CA GLU A 107 4.37 10.47 16.45
C GLU A 107 5.60 9.64 16.85
N GLU A 108 5.56 8.32 16.62
CA GLU A 108 6.66 7.41 16.92
C GLU A 108 7.72 7.39 15.81
N HIS A 109 7.39 7.92 14.62
CA HIS A 109 8.25 7.93 13.44
C HIS A 109 8.35 9.34 12.85
N PRO A 110 9.25 10.20 13.36
CA PRO A 110 9.37 11.58 12.88
C PRO A 110 9.68 11.62 11.38
N ALA A 111 9.08 12.60 10.70
CA ALA A 111 9.15 12.79 9.24
C ALA A 111 10.58 12.94 8.68
N SER A 112 11.59 13.12 9.53
CA SER A 112 13.02 13.14 9.17
C SER A 112 13.54 11.84 8.56
N GLN A 113 12.78 10.73 8.60
CA GLN A 113 13.14 9.49 7.91
C GLN A 113 12.70 9.41 6.44
N ARG A 114 12.03 10.45 5.90
CA ARG A 114 11.53 10.43 4.50
C ARG A 114 12.60 10.80 3.44
N ASP A 115 13.74 11.35 3.86
CA ASP A 115 14.74 11.95 2.96
C ASP A 115 16.14 11.28 3.01
N ALA A 116 16.29 10.12 3.66
CA ALA A 116 17.53 9.34 3.69
C ALA A 116 17.49 8.17 2.69
#